data_AF-A0A6A7BDU8-F1
#
_entry.id   AF-A0A6A7BDU8-F1
#
_cell.length_a   1.000
_cell.length_b   1.000
_cell.length_c   1.000
_cell.angle_alpha   90.00
_cell.angle_beta   90.00
_cell.angle_gamma   90.00
#
_symmetry.space_group_name_H-M   'P 1'
#
loop_
_entity.id
_entity.type
_entity.pdbx_description
1 polymer ?
#
loop_
_entity_poly.entity_id
_entity_poly.type
_entity_poly.pdbx_seq_one_letter_code
_entity_poly.pdbx_strand_id
1 'polypeptide(L)'
;MQLTIEELAHELEHYNSFAGLALDPLDPYLKAMSTFQSFTTDVIRALRLKDPQVTEISAAINNIYEQLPSFFEIDLFRDWVKAAMLGHPLRHTEKQHQWLHIVHRQAIVNDRYLSVSTIILVAVVAREDWQRRVLNPENLLADPDALYFFRREHNPRDVDSVTSNEGDEETQCWICMEPYGNGIHQPQQASCGHIHCKTCLKKWLEESKGRYTCPQCRACLVCNAHDCRHHVVDCDVAPPIPIMEFLKEIYDNAETSDGNKLGWPPSWLFSIREMTRGQRAALALIRAKLEALQGENIDSDRKVNLTRQSHDIKIRLGSLIEVISECYAAQLRARLDNETGVQCCTLGVNELCKERERLGQEVHTS
;
A
#
# COMPACT_ATOMS: atom_id res chain seq x y z
N MET A 1 -14.50 24.23 -9.34
CA MET A 1 -14.70 24.87 -10.66
C MET A 1 -14.45 23.80 -11.72
N GLN A 2 -15.37 23.59 -12.66
CA GLN A 2 -15.11 22.66 -13.77
C GLN A 2 -14.18 23.33 -14.77
N LEU A 3 -13.08 22.67 -15.12
CA LEU A 3 -12.18 23.11 -16.18
C LEU A 3 -12.88 22.98 -17.53
N THR A 4 -12.61 23.90 -18.44
CA THR A 4 -12.93 23.72 -19.86
C THR A 4 -12.12 22.55 -20.45
N ILE A 5 -12.56 22.03 -21.60
CA ILE A 5 -11.85 20.93 -22.29
C ILE A 5 -10.41 21.34 -22.62
N GLU A 6 -10.24 22.58 -23.07
CA GLU A 6 -8.95 23.16 -23.42
C GLU A 6 -8.05 23.32 -22.18
N GLU A 7 -8.59 23.80 -21.05
CA GLU A 7 -7.86 23.89 -19.79
C GLU A 7 -7.45 22.51 -19.26
N LEU A 8 -8.37 21.52 -19.31
CA LEU A 8 -8.07 20.16 -18.87
C LEU A 8 -6.98 19.53 -19.73
N ALA A 9 -7.05 19.66 -21.06
CA ALA A 9 -6.01 19.15 -21.95
C ALA A 9 -4.66 19.82 -21.69
N HIS A 10 -4.65 21.13 -21.42
CA HIS A 10 -3.45 21.88 -21.05
C HIS A 10 -2.88 21.39 -19.72
N GLU A 11 -3.71 21.23 -18.69
CA GLU A 11 -3.29 20.74 -17.38
C GLU A 11 -2.64 19.35 -17.48
N LEU A 12 -3.28 18.42 -18.19
CA LEU A 12 -2.75 17.06 -18.35
C LEU A 12 -1.41 17.04 -19.10
N GLU A 13 -1.29 17.86 -20.15
CA GLU A 13 -0.06 17.95 -20.94
C GLU A 13 1.11 18.52 -20.12
N HIS A 14 0.82 19.49 -19.26
CA HIS A 14 1.87 20.17 -18.51
C HIS A 14 2.15 19.42 -17.20
N TYR A 15 1.16 19.08 -16.39
CA TYR A 15 1.37 18.58 -15.02
C TYR A 15 1.28 17.05 -14.86
N ASN A 16 0.69 16.34 -15.83
CA ASN A 16 0.46 14.89 -15.76
C ASN A 16 1.10 14.14 -16.95
N SER A 17 2.19 14.66 -17.50
CA SER A 17 2.92 14.05 -18.61
C SER A 17 4.43 14.00 -18.33
N PHE A 18 5.07 12.87 -18.64
CA PHE A 18 6.53 12.70 -18.55
C PHE A 18 7.27 13.09 -19.84
N ALA A 19 6.66 13.88 -20.73
CA ALA A 19 7.27 14.23 -22.01
C ALA A 19 8.65 14.89 -21.80
N GLY A 20 9.72 14.16 -22.17
CA GLY A 20 11.10 14.63 -22.09
C GLY A 20 11.88 14.28 -20.82
N LEU A 21 11.33 13.49 -19.89
CA LEU A 21 12.09 13.02 -18.72
C LEU A 21 12.96 11.81 -19.09
N ALA A 22 14.25 11.88 -18.75
CA ALA A 22 15.17 10.75 -18.86
C ALA A 22 14.88 9.77 -17.71
N LEU A 23 14.16 8.69 -18.00
CA LEU A 23 13.86 7.64 -17.03
C LEU A 23 14.92 6.54 -17.10
N ASP A 24 15.28 5.99 -15.94
CA ASP A 24 16.21 4.87 -15.83
C ASP A 24 15.57 3.62 -16.47
N PRO A 25 16.17 3.04 -17.54
CA PRO A 25 15.64 1.83 -18.17
C PRO A 25 15.65 0.60 -17.25
N LEU A 26 16.39 0.63 -16.13
CA LEU A 26 16.43 -0.42 -15.12
C LEU A 26 15.34 -0.25 -14.03
N ASP A 27 14.60 0.85 -14.04
CA ASP A 27 13.52 1.05 -13.09
C ASP A 27 12.39 0.03 -13.35
N PRO A 28 12.08 -0.87 -12.39
CA PRO A 28 11.06 -1.89 -12.59
C PRO A 28 9.65 -1.32 -12.75
N TYR A 29 9.44 -0.06 -12.38
CA TYR A 29 8.14 0.62 -12.50
C TYR A 29 7.97 1.35 -13.84
N LEU A 30 9.05 1.50 -14.62
CA LEU A 30 9.04 2.24 -15.89
C LEU A 30 7.98 1.74 -16.86
N LYS A 31 7.76 0.41 -16.93
CA LYS A 31 6.73 -0.17 -17.81
C LYS A 31 5.33 0.30 -17.40
N ALA A 32 5.01 0.32 -16.11
CA ALA A 32 3.70 0.75 -15.63
C ALA A 32 3.51 2.27 -15.82
N MET A 33 4.54 3.06 -15.52
CA MET A 33 4.53 4.52 -15.71
C MET A 33 4.38 4.92 -17.18
N SER A 34 5.14 4.31 -18.09
CA SER A 34 5.04 4.53 -19.54
C SER A 34 3.69 4.07 -20.11
N THR A 35 3.13 2.99 -19.56
CA THR A 35 1.78 2.53 -19.92
C THR A 35 0.73 3.59 -19.54
N PHE A 36 0.80 4.14 -18.32
CA PHE A 36 -0.09 5.21 -17.90
C PHE A 36 0.11 6.49 -18.72
N GLN A 37 1.36 6.83 -19.05
CA GLN A 37 1.69 7.97 -19.92
C GLN A 37 1.08 7.84 -21.32
N SER A 38 1.10 6.63 -21.90
CA SER A 38 0.44 6.37 -23.18
C SER A 38 -1.06 6.65 -23.08
N PHE A 39 -1.70 6.17 -22.01
CA PHE A 39 -3.11 6.47 -21.72
C PHE A 39 -3.34 7.98 -21.62
N THR A 40 -2.52 8.72 -20.85
CA THR A 40 -2.63 10.19 -20.75
C THR A 40 -2.52 10.87 -22.10
N THR A 41 -1.58 10.42 -22.93
CA THR A 41 -1.34 10.97 -24.27
C THR A 41 -2.55 10.76 -25.18
N ASP A 42 -3.21 9.59 -25.09
CA ASP A 42 -4.43 9.30 -25.84
C ASP A 42 -5.62 10.13 -25.33
N VAL A 43 -5.72 10.36 -24.02
CA VAL A 43 -6.71 11.28 -23.43
C VAL A 43 -6.52 12.70 -23.96
N ILE A 44 -5.30 13.24 -23.90
CA ILE A 44 -4.98 14.59 -24.41
C ILE A 44 -5.33 14.70 -25.89
N ARG A 45 -4.97 13.69 -26.69
CA ARG A 45 -5.28 13.65 -28.13
C ARG A 45 -6.79 13.70 -28.37
N ALA A 46 -7.57 12.88 -27.65
CA ALA A 46 -9.02 12.83 -27.81
C ALA A 46 -9.70 14.13 -27.36
N LEU A 47 -9.25 14.77 -26.27
CA LEU A 47 -9.73 16.08 -25.84
C LEU A 47 -9.45 17.16 -26.88
N ARG A 48 -8.23 17.19 -27.46
CA ARG A 48 -7.86 18.16 -28.52
C ARG A 48 -8.66 17.98 -29.80
N LEU A 49 -8.99 16.73 -30.15
CA LEU A 49 -9.86 16.41 -31.29
C LEU A 49 -11.35 16.62 -30.98
N LYS A 50 -11.70 17.01 -29.75
CA LYS A 50 -13.07 17.17 -29.27
C LYS A 50 -13.90 15.91 -29.52
N ASP A 51 -13.31 14.74 -29.25
CA ASP A 51 -14.02 13.47 -29.32
C ASP A 51 -15.27 13.54 -28.43
N PRO A 52 -16.49 13.34 -28.98
CA PRO A 52 -17.72 13.48 -28.22
C PRO A 52 -17.78 12.56 -27.00
N GLN A 53 -17.29 11.33 -27.10
CA GLN A 53 -17.34 10.35 -26.00
C GLN A 53 -16.42 10.75 -24.85
N VAL A 54 -15.25 11.32 -25.16
CA VAL A 54 -14.28 11.76 -24.15
C VAL A 54 -14.69 13.09 -23.53
N THR A 55 -15.27 13.98 -24.34
CA THR A 55 -15.79 15.28 -23.88
C THR A 55 -16.93 15.11 -22.87
N GLU A 56 -17.85 14.17 -23.13
CA GLU A 56 -18.99 13.85 -22.25
C GLU A 56 -18.53 13.35 -20.88
N ILE A 57 -17.37 12.71 -20.79
CA ILE A 57 -16.81 12.14 -19.55
C ILE A 57 -15.65 12.97 -18.96
N SER A 58 -15.50 14.23 -19.36
CA SER A 58 -14.44 15.14 -18.89
C SER A 58 -14.38 15.28 -17.35
N ALA A 59 -15.52 15.24 -16.67
CA ALA A 59 -15.57 15.24 -15.21
C ALA A 59 -14.93 13.98 -14.60
N ALA A 60 -15.11 12.81 -15.23
CA ALA A 60 -14.47 11.57 -14.80
C ALA A 60 -12.96 11.59 -15.03
N ILE A 61 -12.51 12.20 -16.15
CA ILE A 61 -11.09 12.42 -16.43
C ILE A 61 -10.48 13.30 -15.34
N ASN A 62 -11.08 14.46 -15.05
CA ASN A 62 -10.61 15.33 -13.98
C ASN A 62 -10.50 14.57 -12.66
N ASN A 63 -11.50 13.76 -12.32
CA ASN A 63 -11.46 12.95 -11.11
C ASN A 63 -10.33 11.91 -11.11
N ILE A 64 -9.97 11.29 -12.25
CA ILE A 64 -8.85 10.34 -12.30
C ILE A 64 -7.52 11.02 -11.92
N TYR A 65 -7.29 12.23 -12.42
CA TYR A 65 -6.02 12.94 -12.20
C TYR A 65 -6.00 13.76 -10.90
N GLU A 66 -7.16 14.12 -10.37
CA GLU A 66 -7.28 14.80 -9.08
C GLU A 66 -6.60 13.99 -7.97
N GLN A 67 -5.71 14.63 -7.21
CA GLN A 67 -4.92 14.04 -6.11
C GLN A 67 -3.87 13.01 -6.52
N LEU A 68 -3.57 12.85 -7.82
CA LEU A 68 -2.33 12.19 -8.20
C LEU A 68 -1.13 13.08 -7.84
N PRO A 69 0.02 12.49 -7.45
CA PRO A 69 1.25 13.26 -7.32
C PRO A 69 1.61 13.93 -8.64
N SER A 70 2.29 15.08 -8.55
CA SER A 70 2.83 15.77 -9.73
C SER A 70 3.81 14.88 -10.48
N PHE A 71 3.73 14.84 -11.80
CA PHE A 71 4.62 14.00 -12.61
C PHE A 71 6.03 14.62 -12.73
N PHE A 72 6.17 15.90 -12.36
CA PHE A 72 7.46 16.59 -12.28
C PHE A 72 8.26 16.20 -11.04
N GLU A 73 7.59 15.76 -9.97
CA GLU A 73 8.24 15.27 -8.76
C GLU A 73 8.48 13.76 -8.93
N ILE A 74 9.37 13.42 -9.88
CA ILE A 74 9.53 12.05 -10.37
C ILE A 74 9.82 11.03 -9.27
N ASP A 75 10.60 11.41 -8.26
CA ASP A 75 10.90 10.54 -7.11
C ASP A 75 9.65 10.29 -6.26
N LEU A 76 8.84 11.33 -5.98
CA LEU A 76 7.59 11.20 -5.23
C LEU A 76 6.57 10.36 -6.00
N PHE A 77 6.44 10.61 -7.31
CA PHE A 77 5.56 9.83 -8.16
C PHE A 77 6.01 8.36 -8.26
N ARG A 78 7.32 8.11 -8.38
CA ARG A 78 7.87 6.75 -8.37
C ARG A 78 7.58 6.03 -7.06
N ASP A 79 7.78 6.68 -5.91
CA ASP A 79 7.47 6.10 -4.61
C ASP A 79 5.98 5.82 -4.45
N TRP A 80 5.13 6.69 -4.99
CA TRP A 80 3.68 6.48 -5.04
C TRP A 80 3.30 5.28 -5.92
N VAL A 81 3.91 5.14 -7.10
CA VAL A 81 3.71 3.99 -8.02
C VAL A 81 4.19 2.70 -7.38
N LYS A 82 5.35 2.73 -6.72
CA LYS A 82 5.89 1.62 -5.95
C LYS A 82 4.91 1.17 -4.87
N ALA A 83 4.35 2.10 -4.10
CA ALA A 83 3.33 1.80 -3.09
C ALA A 83 2.06 1.20 -3.70
N ALA A 84 1.63 1.68 -4.88
CA ALA A 84 0.50 1.09 -5.60
C ALA A 84 0.81 -0.35 -6.04
N MET A 85 1.94 -0.58 -6.72
CA MET A 85 2.26 -1.87 -7.31
C MET A 85 2.61 -2.95 -6.28
N LEU A 86 3.29 -2.59 -5.21
CA LEU A 86 3.75 -3.56 -4.19
C LEU A 86 2.78 -3.69 -3.01
N GLY A 87 1.90 -2.71 -2.81
CA GLY A 87 0.96 -2.67 -1.70
C GLY A 87 -0.17 -3.70 -1.82
N HIS A 88 -0.69 -4.13 -0.67
CA HIS A 88 -1.88 -4.97 -0.63
C HIS A 88 -3.10 -4.22 -1.22
N PRO A 89 -3.97 -4.83 -2.05
CA PRO A 89 -5.12 -4.16 -2.65
C PRO A 89 -6.10 -3.50 -1.68
N LEU A 90 -6.26 -4.10 -0.50
CA LEU A 90 -7.06 -3.54 0.60
C LEU A 90 -6.41 -2.36 1.35
N ARG A 91 -5.15 -2.02 1.03
CA ARG A 91 -4.41 -0.88 1.58
C ARG A 91 -4.19 0.23 0.56
N HIS A 92 -4.56 0.01 -0.70
CA HIS A 92 -4.46 1.03 -1.73
C HIS A 92 -5.31 2.25 -1.36
N THR A 93 -4.88 3.43 -1.77
CA THR A 93 -5.81 4.54 -1.89
C THR A 93 -6.73 4.32 -3.08
N GLU A 94 -7.85 5.06 -3.12
CA GLU A 94 -8.76 5.07 -4.26
C GLU A 94 -8.01 5.33 -5.57
N LYS A 95 -7.09 6.30 -5.55
CA LYS A 95 -6.30 6.72 -6.71
C LYS A 95 -5.29 5.67 -7.14
N GLN A 96 -4.62 5.01 -6.18
CA GLN A 96 -3.72 3.90 -6.49
C GLN A 96 -4.47 2.75 -7.17
N HIS A 97 -5.65 2.40 -6.67
CA HIS A 97 -6.47 1.35 -7.27
C HIS A 97 -6.93 1.71 -8.68
N GLN A 98 -7.45 2.92 -8.86
CA GLN A 98 -7.92 3.41 -10.15
C GLN A 98 -6.78 3.48 -11.18
N TRP A 99 -5.62 4.00 -10.79
CA TRP A 99 -4.42 4.06 -11.62
C TRP A 99 -3.94 2.67 -12.05
N LEU A 100 -3.84 1.72 -11.13
CA LEU A 100 -3.47 0.33 -11.45
C LEU A 100 -4.46 -0.31 -12.42
N HIS A 101 -5.76 -0.03 -12.25
CA HIS A 101 -6.78 -0.53 -13.16
C HIS A 101 -6.59 0.01 -14.57
N ILE A 102 -6.31 1.31 -14.71
CA ILE A 102 -6.00 1.94 -16.00
C ILE A 102 -4.74 1.30 -16.63
N VAL A 103 -3.66 1.16 -15.86
CA VAL A 103 -2.41 0.54 -16.34
C VAL A 103 -2.65 -0.88 -16.84
N HIS A 104 -3.36 -1.71 -16.07
CA HIS A 104 -3.64 -3.09 -16.48
C HIS A 104 -4.52 -3.15 -17.74
N ARG A 105 -5.55 -2.28 -17.84
CA ARG A 105 -6.41 -2.24 -19.02
C ARG A 105 -5.65 -1.76 -20.25
N GLN A 106 -4.88 -0.68 -20.14
CA GLN A 106 -4.06 -0.16 -21.24
C GLN A 106 -3.02 -1.19 -21.70
N ALA A 107 -2.40 -1.93 -20.77
CA ALA A 107 -1.42 -2.97 -21.10
C ALA A 107 -2.03 -4.13 -21.90
N ILE A 108 -3.29 -4.51 -21.62
CA ILE A 108 -4.03 -5.53 -22.40
C ILE A 108 -4.44 -4.97 -23.77
N VAL A 109 -4.77 -3.68 -23.84
CA VAL A 109 -5.29 -2.99 -25.03
C VAL A 109 -4.26 -2.80 -26.12
N ASN A 110 -2.98 -2.78 -25.79
CA ASN A 110 -1.93 -2.85 -26.81
C ASN A 110 -2.07 -4.09 -27.73
N ASP A 111 -2.90 -5.07 -27.35
CA ASP A 111 -3.25 -6.25 -28.14
C ASP A 111 -4.71 -6.25 -28.67
N ARG A 112 -5.58 -5.33 -28.22
CA ARG A 112 -7.01 -5.21 -28.60
C ARG A 112 -7.52 -3.77 -28.54
N TYR A 113 -8.13 -3.26 -29.61
CA TYR A 113 -8.68 -1.90 -29.74
C TYR A 113 -9.82 -1.55 -28.74
N LEU A 114 -9.53 -1.28 -27.47
CA LEU A 114 -10.46 -0.54 -26.60
C LEU A 114 -10.23 0.97 -26.77
N SER A 115 -11.31 1.74 -26.83
CA SER A 115 -11.24 3.20 -26.83
C SER A 115 -10.78 3.72 -25.47
N VAL A 116 -10.14 4.90 -25.46
CA VAL A 116 -9.75 5.59 -24.22
C VAL A 116 -10.96 5.89 -23.32
N SER A 117 -12.12 6.21 -23.93
CA SER A 117 -13.39 6.40 -23.22
C SER A 117 -13.83 5.15 -22.45
N THR A 118 -13.65 3.97 -23.04
CA THR A 118 -13.96 2.69 -22.40
C THR A 118 -13.05 2.45 -21.19
N ILE A 119 -11.75 2.72 -21.30
CA ILE A 119 -10.80 2.55 -20.20
C ILE A 119 -11.16 3.48 -19.03
N ILE A 120 -11.50 4.74 -19.30
CA ILE A 120 -11.95 5.71 -18.30
C ILE A 120 -13.18 5.18 -17.54
N LEU A 121 -14.22 4.77 -18.27
CA LEU A 121 -15.47 4.29 -17.66
C LEU A 121 -15.25 3.03 -16.81
N VAL A 122 -14.47 2.09 -17.31
CA VAL A 122 -14.13 0.86 -16.57
C VAL A 122 -13.33 1.19 -15.30
N ALA A 123 -12.43 2.18 -15.34
CA ALA A 123 -11.70 2.63 -14.16
C ALA A 123 -12.60 3.29 -13.11
N VAL A 124 -13.62 4.05 -13.53
CA VAL A 124 -14.63 4.62 -12.62
C VAL A 124 -15.44 3.53 -11.93
N VAL A 125 -15.88 2.50 -12.66
CA VAL A 125 -16.62 1.37 -12.07
C VAL A 125 -15.74 0.54 -11.13
N ALA A 126 -14.49 0.26 -11.54
CA ALA A 126 -13.55 -0.50 -10.72
C ALA A 126 -13.26 0.16 -9.36
N ARG A 127 -13.31 1.50 -9.31
CA ARG A 127 -13.19 2.29 -8.09
C ARG A 127 -14.32 2.02 -7.10
N GLU A 128 -15.57 1.98 -7.57
CA GLU A 128 -16.74 1.70 -6.72
C GLU A 128 -16.70 0.25 -6.20
N ASP A 129 -16.31 -0.70 -7.05
CA ASP A 129 -16.10 -2.10 -6.67
C ASP A 129 -15.00 -2.25 -5.61
N TRP A 130 -13.92 -1.48 -5.75
CA TRP A 130 -12.87 -1.44 -4.76
C TRP A 130 -13.34 -0.84 -3.44
N GLN A 131 -14.04 0.30 -3.45
CA GLN A 131 -14.60 0.90 -2.25
C GLN A 131 -15.51 -0.09 -1.51
N ARG A 132 -16.44 -0.75 -2.22
CA ARG A 132 -17.32 -1.76 -1.60
C ARG A 132 -16.56 -2.89 -0.91
N ARG A 133 -15.45 -3.35 -1.51
CA ARG A 133 -14.61 -4.40 -0.92
C ARG A 133 -13.80 -3.90 0.27
N VAL A 134 -13.13 -2.77 0.13
CA VAL A 134 -12.25 -2.24 1.19
C VAL A 134 -13.05 -1.78 2.41
N LEU A 135 -14.24 -1.24 2.19
CA LEU A 135 -15.14 -0.80 3.24
C LEU A 135 -16.02 -1.91 3.81
N ASN A 136 -15.85 -3.16 3.38
CA ASN A 136 -16.49 -4.29 4.01
C ASN A 136 -15.97 -4.43 5.47
N PRO A 137 -16.85 -4.56 6.48
CA PRO A 137 -16.44 -4.71 7.88
C PRO A 137 -15.37 -5.78 8.12
N GLU A 138 -15.47 -6.95 7.49
CA GLU A 138 -14.48 -8.03 7.66
C GLU A 138 -13.09 -7.59 7.21
N ASN A 139 -13.01 -6.85 6.10
CA ASN A 139 -11.76 -6.32 5.57
C ASN A 139 -11.24 -5.14 6.38
N LEU A 140 -12.12 -4.32 6.97
CA LEU A 140 -11.72 -3.19 7.81
C LEU A 140 -11.11 -3.61 9.14
N LEU A 141 -11.64 -4.69 9.71
CA LEU A 141 -11.24 -5.20 11.03
C LEU A 141 -9.91 -5.98 10.99
N ALA A 142 -9.52 -6.48 9.82
CA ALA A 142 -8.28 -7.21 9.63
C ALA A 142 -7.21 -6.34 8.93
N ASP A 143 -6.01 -6.31 9.50
CA ASP A 143 -4.85 -5.78 8.79
C ASP A 143 -4.38 -6.79 7.74
N PRO A 144 -4.15 -6.35 6.49
CA PRO A 144 -3.75 -7.30 5.45
C PRO A 144 -2.33 -7.84 5.66
N ASP A 145 -2.11 -9.06 5.19
CA ASP A 145 -0.84 -9.78 5.26
C ASP A 145 0.29 -9.01 4.54
N ALA A 146 1.39 -8.78 5.25
CA ALA A 146 2.57 -8.10 4.74
C ALA A 146 3.24 -8.87 3.58
N LEU A 147 3.08 -10.20 3.55
CA LEU A 147 3.63 -11.06 2.50
C LEU A 147 2.67 -11.30 1.32
N TYR A 148 1.58 -10.53 1.22
CA TYR A 148 0.63 -10.66 0.12
C TYR A 148 1.28 -10.59 -1.27
N PHE A 149 2.33 -9.78 -1.40
CA PHE A 149 3.09 -9.66 -2.64
C PHE A 149 3.61 -11.02 -3.16
N PHE A 150 3.95 -11.94 -2.26
CA PHE A 150 4.38 -13.30 -2.58
C PHE A 150 3.24 -14.30 -2.76
N ARG A 151 1.97 -13.94 -2.58
CA ARG A 151 0.84 -14.88 -2.78
C ARG A 151 0.42 -15.06 -4.23
N ARG A 152 0.99 -14.28 -5.16
CA ARG A 152 0.61 -14.28 -6.59
C ARG A 152 1.82 -14.51 -7.50
N GLU A 153 2.13 -13.55 -8.36
CA GLU A 153 3.06 -13.67 -9.49
C GLU A 153 4.51 -13.89 -9.05
N HIS A 154 4.84 -13.51 -7.82
CA HIS A 154 6.19 -13.62 -7.26
C HIS A 154 6.34 -14.74 -6.22
N ASN A 155 5.35 -15.62 -6.05
CA ASN A 155 5.46 -16.72 -5.10
C ASN A 155 6.65 -17.62 -5.49
N PRO A 156 7.52 -17.97 -4.53
CA PRO A 156 8.42 -19.11 -4.70
C PRO A 156 7.62 -20.33 -5.19
N ARG A 157 8.15 -21.01 -6.21
CA ARG A 157 7.43 -22.11 -6.87
C ARG A 157 7.52 -23.35 -6.00
N ASP A 158 6.39 -23.97 -5.70
CA ASP A 158 6.39 -25.29 -5.04
C ASP A 158 7.06 -26.31 -5.98
N VAL A 159 7.93 -27.16 -5.42
CA VAL A 159 8.64 -28.20 -6.16
C VAL A 159 8.09 -29.56 -5.73
N ASP A 160 7.47 -30.32 -6.64
CA ASP A 160 6.80 -31.58 -6.28
C ASP A 160 7.77 -32.75 -6.04
N SER A 161 8.98 -32.68 -6.61
CA SER A 161 10.06 -33.61 -6.32
C SER A 161 11.40 -32.95 -6.66
N VAL A 162 12.33 -32.91 -5.71
CA VAL A 162 13.72 -32.56 -6.02
C VAL A 162 14.33 -33.82 -6.63
N THR A 163 14.32 -33.90 -7.96
CA THR A 163 14.88 -35.05 -8.67
C THR A 163 16.40 -35.03 -8.45
N SER A 164 16.88 -36.04 -7.73
CA SER A 164 18.29 -36.26 -7.45
C SER A 164 19.05 -36.59 -8.73
N ASN A 165 19.45 -35.55 -9.47
CA ASN A 165 20.54 -35.71 -10.43
C ASN A 165 21.85 -35.68 -9.63
N GLU A 166 22.48 -36.85 -9.61
CA GLU A 166 23.76 -37.24 -9.00
C GLU A 166 24.66 -36.08 -8.51
N GLY A 167 24.55 -35.79 -7.21
CA GLY A 167 25.33 -34.82 -6.46
C GLY A 167 24.62 -34.44 -5.15
N ASP A 168 25.01 -35.05 -4.03
CA ASP A 168 24.29 -35.14 -2.74
C ASP A 168 23.92 -33.84 -1.98
N GLU A 169 23.91 -32.66 -2.60
CA GLU A 169 23.65 -31.38 -1.90
C GLU A 169 22.23 -30.81 -2.11
N GLU A 170 21.42 -31.37 -3.01
CA GLU A 170 20.10 -30.80 -3.36
C GLU A 170 18.90 -31.41 -2.60
N THR A 171 19.11 -32.33 -1.65
CA THR A 171 17.97 -33.04 -1.00
C THR A 171 17.55 -32.45 0.35
N GLN A 172 18.24 -31.42 0.84
CA GLN A 172 17.97 -30.80 2.14
C GLN A 172 17.92 -29.27 2.06
N CYS A 173 17.19 -28.65 2.98
CA CYS A 173 17.10 -27.21 3.03
C CYS A 173 18.39 -26.56 3.55
N TRP A 174 18.97 -25.63 2.79
CA TRP A 174 20.16 -24.86 3.19
C TRP A 174 20.03 -24.08 4.53
N ILE A 175 18.81 -23.78 4.98
CA ILE A 175 18.58 -23.00 6.21
C ILE A 175 18.56 -23.90 7.45
N CYS A 176 17.72 -24.94 7.45
CA CYS A 176 17.57 -25.82 8.62
C CYS A 176 18.40 -27.11 8.53
N MET A 177 19.01 -27.39 7.37
CA MET A 177 19.71 -28.63 7.04
C MET A 177 18.85 -29.89 7.19
N GLU A 178 17.52 -29.74 7.16
CA GLU A 178 16.59 -30.89 7.19
C GLU A 178 16.24 -31.32 5.77
N PRO A 179 16.10 -32.63 5.51
CA PRO A 179 15.66 -33.16 4.23
C PRO A 179 14.32 -32.57 3.79
N TYR A 180 14.16 -32.35 2.48
CA TYR A 180 12.87 -31.94 1.95
C TYR A 180 11.83 -33.05 2.11
N GLY A 181 10.59 -32.66 2.36
CA GLY A 181 9.48 -33.58 2.56
C GLY A 181 8.14 -32.90 2.33
N ASN A 182 7.05 -33.58 2.66
CA ASN A 182 5.72 -32.97 2.55
C ASN A 182 5.42 -32.05 3.75
N GLY A 183 4.55 -31.06 3.55
CA GLY A 183 4.09 -30.16 4.62
C GLY A 183 5.12 -29.11 5.01
N ILE A 184 5.68 -29.19 6.22
CA ILE A 184 6.58 -28.17 6.80
C ILE A 184 7.86 -28.02 5.98
N HIS A 185 8.42 -29.14 5.51
CA HIS A 185 9.65 -29.16 4.70
C HIS A 185 9.38 -29.21 3.19
N GLN A 186 8.19 -28.78 2.75
CA GLN A 186 7.86 -28.70 1.32
C GLN A 186 8.88 -27.78 0.62
N PRO A 187 9.58 -28.27 -0.42
CA PRO A 187 10.58 -27.46 -1.11
C PRO A 187 9.90 -26.38 -1.95
N GLN A 188 10.45 -25.17 -1.89
CA GLN A 188 10.09 -24.04 -2.72
C GLN A 188 11.31 -23.46 -3.40
N GLN A 189 11.20 -23.22 -4.71
CA GLN A 189 12.24 -22.62 -5.53
C GLN A 189 12.07 -21.10 -5.59
N ALA A 190 13.10 -20.37 -5.17
CA ALA A 190 13.22 -18.93 -5.36
C ALA A 190 13.40 -18.58 -6.85
N SER A 191 13.13 -17.32 -7.24
CA SER A 191 13.32 -16.85 -8.63
C SER A 191 14.76 -16.96 -9.14
N CYS A 192 15.74 -17.00 -8.23
CA CYS A 192 17.16 -17.25 -8.52
C CYS A 192 17.53 -18.73 -8.74
N GLY A 193 16.58 -19.67 -8.55
CA GLY A 193 16.78 -21.11 -8.74
C GLY A 193 17.09 -21.89 -7.45
N HIS A 194 17.52 -21.23 -6.37
CA HIS A 194 17.80 -21.90 -5.09
C HIS A 194 16.53 -22.43 -4.42
N ILE A 195 16.63 -23.59 -3.78
CA ILE A 195 15.51 -24.30 -3.15
C ILE A 195 15.62 -24.16 -1.63
N HIS A 196 14.50 -23.85 -0.96
CA HIS A 196 14.40 -23.76 0.48
C HIS A 196 13.11 -24.43 0.98
N CYS A 197 13.08 -24.85 2.24
CA CYS A 197 11.86 -25.34 2.84
C CYS A 197 10.85 -24.19 2.97
N LYS A 198 9.56 -24.44 2.72
CA LYS A 198 8.49 -23.44 2.73
C LYS A 198 8.44 -22.62 4.02
N THR A 199 8.58 -23.28 5.16
CA THR A 199 8.58 -22.60 6.47
C THR A 199 9.83 -21.76 6.69
N CYS A 200 10.99 -22.26 6.29
CA CYS A 200 12.27 -21.58 6.37
C CYS A 200 12.26 -20.29 5.52
N LEU A 201 11.80 -20.40 4.27
CA LEU A 201 11.72 -19.27 3.35
C LEU A 201 10.66 -18.25 3.81
N LYS A 202 9.50 -18.72 4.26
CA LYS A 202 8.47 -17.83 4.83
C LYS A 202 9.00 -17.04 6.02
N LYS A 203 9.63 -17.72 7.00
CA LYS A 203 10.23 -17.06 8.16
C LYS A 203 11.29 -16.04 7.74
N TRP A 204 12.14 -16.40 6.78
CA TRP A 204 13.12 -15.48 6.22
C TRP A 204 12.49 -14.22 5.62
N LEU A 205 11.39 -14.37 4.87
CA LEU A 205 10.65 -13.23 4.30
C LEU A 205 10.06 -12.33 5.40
N GLU A 206 9.47 -12.91 6.44
CA GLU A 206 8.92 -12.18 7.59
C GLU A 206 10.01 -11.39 8.34
N GLU A 207 11.20 -11.95 8.49
CA GLU A 207 12.33 -11.33 9.17
C GLU A 207 13.11 -10.32 8.31
N SER A 208 12.94 -10.35 6.98
CA SER A 208 13.73 -9.56 6.03
C SER A 208 13.42 -8.06 6.01
N LYS A 209 12.44 -7.59 6.81
CA LYS A 209 12.04 -6.16 6.93
C LYS A 209 11.83 -5.49 5.57
N GLY A 210 11.17 -6.19 4.66
CA GLY A 210 10.85 -5.68 3.33
C GLY A 210 11.94 -5.82 2.27
N ARG A 211 13.12 -6.33 2.63
CA ARG A 211 14.21 -6.65 1.70
C ARG A 211 14.22 -8.13 1.35
N TYR A 212 13.31 -8.49 0.45
CA TYR A 212 13.10 -9.89 0.08
C TYR A 212 14.22 -10.41 -0.83
N THR A 213 15.21 -11.05 -0.21
CA THR A 213 16.40 -11.60 -0.88
C THR A 213 16.51 -13.09 -0.65
N CYS A 214 17.12 -13.82 -1.58
CA CYS A 214 17.43 -15.23 -1.39
C CYS A 214 18.41 -15.40 -0.21
N PRO A 215 18.14 -16.29 0.76
CA PRO A 215 19.04 -16.61 1.86
C PRO A 215 20.45 -17.05 1.41
N GLN A 216 20.54 -17.75 0.28
CA GLN A 216 21.78 -18.34 -0.23
C GLN A 216 22.61 -17.36 -1.06
N CYS A 217 22.03 -16.71 -2.08
CA CYS A 217 22.78 -15.84 -3.00
C CYS A 217 22.49 -14.33 -2.86
N ARG A 218 21.55 -13.95 -1.98
CA ARG A 218 21.12 -12.55 -1.75
C ARG A 218 20.49 -11.85 -2.97
N ALA A 219 20.26 -12.55 -4.07
CA ALA A 219 19.49 -12.01 -5.19
C ALA A 219 18.07 -11.63 -4.75
N CYS A 220 17.55 -10.53 -5.30
CA CYS A 220 16.19 -10.09 -5.04
C CYS A 220 15.18 -11.13 -5.51
N LEU A 221 14.25 -11.53 -4.64
CA LEU A 221 13.26 -12.55 -4.97
C LEU A 221 12.22 -12.09 -6.00
N VAL A 222 12.13 -10.78 -6.27
CA VAL A 222 11.17 -10.20 -7.22
C VAL A 222 11.74 -10.13 -8.65
N CYS A 223 12.97 -9.63 -8.81
CA CYS A 223 13.59 -9.40 -10.12
C CYS A 223 14.88 -10.18 -10.37
N ASN A 224 15.32 -11.02 -9.43
CA ASN A 224 16.55 -11.81 -9.50
C ASN A 224 17.86 -11.00 -9.61
N ALA A 225 17.82 -9.67 -9.46
CA ALA A 225 19.01 -8.84 -9.43
C ALA A 225 19.68 -8.87 -8.05
N HIS A 226 21.02 -8.93 -8.02
CA HIS A 226 21.79 -8.69 -6.80
C HIS A 226 21.72 -7.21 -6.41
N ASP A 227 21.67 -6.93 -5.11
CA ASP A 227 21.62 -5.57 -4.54
C ASP A 227 20.50 -4.66 -5.11
N CYS A 228 19.36 -5.25 -5.48
CA CYS A 228 18.22 -4.48 -5.98
C CYS A 228 17.71 -3.49 -4.93
N ARG A 229 17.70 -2.20 -5.28
CA ARG A 229 17.20 -1.11 -4.41
C ARG A 229 15.73 -0.79 -4.64
N HIS A 230 15.14 -1.27 -5.73
CA HIS A 230 13.80 -0.91 -6.13
C HIS A 230 12.74 -1.73 -5.38
N HIS A 231 12.94 -3.04 -5.21
CA HIS A 231 11.97 -3.95 -4.57
C HIS A 231 12.10 -4.01 -3.03
N VAL A 232 12.15 -2.84 -2.38
CA VAL A 232 12.05 -2.74 -0.93
C VAL A 232 10.60 -2.43 -0.59
N VAL A 233 9.85 -3.39 -0.06
CA VAL A 233 8.47 -3.14 0.39
C VAL A 233 8.51 -2.50 1.76
N ASP A 234 7.76 -1.43 1.97
CA ASP A 234 7.61 -0.85 3.30
C ASP A 234 6.82 -1.84 4.17
N CYS A 235 7.56 -2.59 4.98
CA CYS A 235 7.00 -3.51 5.95
C CYS A 235 6.82 -2.78 7.28
N ASP A 236 5.71 -3.09 7.93
CA ASP A 236 5.51 -2.71 9.31
C ASP A 236 6.60 -3.34 10.18
N VAL A 237 7.06 -2.60 11.20
CA VAL A 237 8.12 -3.08 12.11
C VAL A 237 7.72 -4.30 12.95
N ALA A 238 6.42 -4.56 13.04
CA ALA A 238 5.77 -5.74 13.59
C ALA A 238 4.34 -5.81 13.01
N PRO A 239 3.64 -6.96 13.09
CA PRO A 239 2.21 -7.01 12.78
C PRO A 239 1.45 -5.95 13.59
N PRO A 240 0.69 -5.04 12.95
CA PRO A 240 0.02 -3.96 13.66
C PRO A 240 -1.07 -4.53 14.59
N ILE A 241 -1.21 -3.94 15.79
CA ILE A 241 -2.28 -4.29 16.73
C ILE A 241 -3.63 -4.09 16.04
N PRO A 242 -4.55 -5.09 16.00
CA PRO A 242 -5.83 -4.96 15.33
C PRO A 242 -6.58 -3.67 15.69
N ILE A 243 -7.18 -3.01 14.70
CA ILE A 243 -7.74 -1.65 14.88
C ILE A 243 -8.73 -1.57 16.05
N MET A 244 -9.57 -2.60 16.25
CA MET A 244 -10.54 -2.59 17.35
C MET A 244 -9.93 -2.82 18.73
N GLU A 245 -8.88 -3.64 18.84
CA GLU A 245 -8.13 -3.79 20.08
C GLU A 245 -7.48 -2.46 20.43
N PHE A 246 -6.85 -1.84 19.43
CA PHE A 246 -6.21 -0.55 19.57
C PHE A 246 -7.19 0.55 20.01
N LEU A 247 -8.37 0.66 19.38
CA LEU A 247 -9.37 1.67 19.75
C LEU A 247 -9.90 1.47 21.17
N LYS A 248 -10.04 0.23 21.65
CA LYS A 248 -10.44 -0.05 23.04
C LYS A 248 -9.44 0.46 24.07
N GLU A 249 -8.16 0.48 23.74
CA GLU A 249 -7.12 0.98 24.64
C GLU A 249 -7.05 2.50 24.70
N ILE A 250 -7.48 3.18 23.65
CA ILE A 250 -7.53 4.64 23.61
C ILE A 250 -8.82 5.15 24.24
N TYR A 251 -9.92 4.40 24.08
CA TYR A 251 -11.24 4.75 24.60
C TYR A 251 -11.69 3.71 25.63
N ASP A 252 -11.44 3.99 26.92
CA ASP A 252 -11.83 3.13 28.06
C ASP A 252 -13.32 2.76 28.09
N ASN A 253 -14.18 3.50 27.38
CA ASN A 253 -15.63 3.28 27.29
C ASN A 253 -16.08 2.55 26.01
N ALA A 254 -15.18 2.00 25.21
CA ALA A 254 -15.54 1.19 24.04
C ALA A 254 -15.97 -0.24 24.47
N GLU A 255 -17.03 -0.35 25.28
CA GLU A 255 -17.65 -1.65 25.58
C GLU A 255 -18.38 -2.18 24.33
N THR A 256 -17.69 -3.05 23.59
CA THR A 256 -18.16 -3.60 22.31
C THR A 256 -18.90 -4.92 22.51
N SER A 257 -20.22 -4.94 22.33
CA SER A 257 -20.95 -6.17 21.99
C SER A 257 -21.38 -6.25 20.52
N ASP A 258 -21.33 -5.14 19.78
CA ASP A 258 -21.58 -5.09 18.33
C ASP A 258 -20.62 -4.09 17.70
N GLY A 259 -19.77 -4.56 16.77
CA GLY A 259 -18.62 -3.85 16.18
C GLY A 259 -18.89 -2.55 15.40
N ASN A 260 -20.01 -1.87 15.64
CA ASN A 260 -20.38 -0.61 14.98
C ASN A 260 -20.90 0.49 15.94
N LYS A 261 -20.80 0.33 17.28
CA LYS A 261 -21.35 1.32 18.23
C LYS A 261 -20.64 2.67 18.29
N LEU A 262 -19.48 2.81 17.67
CA LEU A 262 -18.87 4.14 17.52
C LEU A 262 -19.68 5.03 16.56
N GLY A 263 -20.56 4.44 15.72
CA GLY A 263 -21.37 5.17 14.74
C GLY A 263 -20.53 5.73 13.58
N TRP A 264 -19.33 5.18 13.40
CA TRP A 264 -18.35 5.67 12.44
C TRP A 264 -18.64 5.10 11.05
N PRO A 265 -18.64 5.91 9.99
CA PRO A 265 -18.75 5.38 8.64
C PRO A 265 -17.57 4.46 8.32
N PRO A 266 -17.77 3.40 7.51
CA PRO A 266 -16.70 2.51 7.08
C PRO A 266 -15.48 3.22 6.47
N SER A 267 -15.70 4.27 5.66
CA SER A 267 -14.63 5.07 5.05
C SER A 267 -13.76 5.77 6.09
N TRP A 268 -14.34 6.13 7.23
CA TRP A 268 -13.57 6.75 8.30
C TRP A 268 -12.74 5.72 9.06
N LEU A 269 -13.31 4.56 9.38
CA LEU A 269 -12.57 3.46 9.99
C LEU A 269 -11.39 3.02 9.11
N PHE A 270 -11.58 2.98 7.79
CA PHE A 270 -10.49 2.77 6.83
C PHE A 270 -9.37 3.80 6.98
N SER A 271 -9.71 5.10 6.98
CA SER A 271 -8.73 6.18 7.13
C SER A 271 -7.96 6.07 8.45
N ILE A 272 -8.64 5.84 9.58
CA ILE A 272 -7.97 5.62 10.87
C ILE A 272 -7.04 4.41 10.79
N ARG A 273 -7.52 3.27 10.26
CA ARG A 273 -6.73 2.04 10.17
C ARG A 273 -5.41 2.27 9.44
N GLU A 274 -5.44 2.92 8.28
CA GLU A 274 -4.23 3.17 7.49
C GLU A 274 -3.36 4.29 8.09
N MET A 275 -3.95 5.38 8.58
CA MET A 275 -3.19 6.50 9.18
C MET A 275 -2.48 6.13 10.48
N THR A 276 -3.05 5.21 11.26
CA THR A 276 -2.48 4.76 12.54
C THR A 276 -1.65 3.47 12.42
N ARG A 277 -1.57 2.87 11.22
CA ARG A 277 -0.96 1.54 11.04
C ARG A 277 0.49 1.48 11.53
N GLY A 278 1.31 2.45 11.14
CA GLY A 278 2.73 2.48 11.51
C GLY A 278 2.92 2.58 13.03
N GLN A 279 2.11 3.39 13.71
CA GLN A 279 2.16 3.52 15.16
C GLN A 279 1.60 2.28 15.87
N ARG A 280 0.55 1.63 15.33
CA ARG A 280 0.03 0.35 15.84
C ARG A 280 1.09 -0.75 15.72
N ALA A 281 1.86 -0.78 14.64
CA ALA A 281 3.00 -1.67 14.48
C ALA A 281 4.14 -1.37 15.45
N ALA A 282 4.49 -0.09 15.64
CA ALA A 282 5.49 0.31 16.62
C ALA A 282 5.08 -0.08 18.05
N LEU A 283 3.81 0.10 18.40
CA LEU A 283 3.27 -0.29 19.70
C LEU A 283 3.29 -1.82 19.88
N ALA A 284 2.96 -2.60 18.85
CA ALA A 284 3.10 -4.06 18.87
C ALA A 284 4.54 -4.49 19.16
N LEU A 285 5.52 -3.85 18.50
CA LEU A 285 6.94 -4.14 18.73
C LEU A 285 7.36 -3.82 20.17
N ILE A 286 6.91 -2.68 20.72
CA ILE A 286 7.21 -2.30 22.10
C ILE A 286 6.62 -3.32 23.10
N ARG A 287 5.40 -3.81 22.85
CA ARG A 287 4.77 -4.86 23.67
C ARG A 287 5.58 -6.15 23.66
N ALA A 288 5.93 -6.65 22.48
CA ALA A 288 6.75 -7.85 22.35
C ALA A 288 8.09 -7.72 23.09
N LYS A 289 8.73 -6.53 23.02
CA LYS A 289 9.94 -6.24 23.79
C LYS A 289 9.66 -6.26 25.30
N LEU A 290 8.62 -5.59 25.78
CA LEU A 290 8.26 -5.55 27.20
C LEU A 290 7.95 -6.94 27.76
N GLU A 291 7.25 -7.79 27.00
CA GLU A 291 6.94 -9.18 27.36
C GLU A 291 8.21 -10.03 27.49
N ALA A 292 9.12 -9.92 26.52
CA ALA A 292 10.42 -10.59 26.58
C ALA A 292 11.23 -10.17 27.83
N LEU A 293 11.05 -8.93 28.30
CA LEU A 293 11.72 -8.44 29.51
C LEU A 293 11.11 -8.94 30.83
N GLN A 294 9.97 -9.62 30.83
CA GLN A 294 9.35 -10.12 32.08
C GLN A 294 10.03 -11.38 32.63
N GLY A 295 10.80 -12.10 31.79
CA GLY A 295 11.42 -13.37 32.14
C GLY A 295 12.86 -13.30 32.67
N GLU A 296 13.53 -12.15 32.57
CA GLU A 296 14.92 -12.01 32.99
C GLU A 296 15.06 -10.94 34.08
N ASN A 297 16.13 -11.01 34.88
CA ASN A 297 16.43 -10.07 35.97
C ASN A 297 16.94 -8.74 35.38
N ILE A 298 16.04 -8.02 34.72
CA ILE A 298 16.37 -6.96 33.75
C ILE A 298 16.41 -5.56 34.36
N ASP A 299 17.39 -4.81 33.85
CA ASP A 299 17.52 -3.36 33.76
C ASP A 299 16.18 -2.59 33.80
N SER A 300 15.89 -2.03 34.98
CA SER A 300 14.70 -1.23 35.25
C SER A 300 14.55 -0.05 34.28
N ASP A 301 15.66 0.51 33.81
CA ASP A 301 15.66 1.75 33.04
C ASP A 301 15.16 1.49 31.62
N ARG A 302 15.57 0.37 31.03
CA ARG A 302 15.06 -0.06 29.72
C ARG A 302 13.54 -0.29 29.73
N LYS A 303 13.02 -0.92 30.78
CA LYS A 303 11.58 -1.16 30.95
C LYS A 303 10.81 0.14 31.13
N VAL A 304 11.33 1.08 31.93
CA VAL A 304 10.75 2.41 32.12
C VAL A 304 10.71 3.17 30.78
N ASN A 305 11.79 3.15 30.00
CA ASN A 305 11.85 3.85 28.72
C ASN A 305 10.83 3.29 27.71
N LEU A 306 10.74 1.97 27.56
CA LEU A 306 9.76 1.34 26.66
C LEU A 306 8.31 1.63 27.09
N THR A 307 8.05 1.64 28.41
CA THR A 307 6.72 1.98 28.96
C THR A 307 6.35 3.43 28.63
N ARG A 308 7.30 4.37 28.77
CA ARG A 308 7.11 5.77 28.38
C ARG A 308 6.83 5.91 26.88
N GLN A 309 7.63 5.26 26.03
CA GLN A 309 7.41 5.29 24.57
C GLN A 309 6.03 4.75 24.17
N SER A 310 5.59 3.66 24.80
CA SER A 310 4.24 3.10 24.63
C SER A 310 3.17 4.14 24.96
N HIS A 311 3.31 4.84 26.10
CA HIS A 311 2.39 5.89 26.52
C HIS A 311 2.39 7.10 25.57
N ASP A 312 3.56 7.56 25.12
CA ASP A 312 3.69 8.69 24.20
C ASP A 312 3.06 8.40 22.83
N ILE A 313 3.18 7.16 22.34
CA ILE A 313 2.52 6.72 21.11
C ILE A 313 0.99 6.75 21.31
N LYS A 314 0.49 6.25 22.44
CA LYS A 314 -0.95 6.25 22.75
C LYS A 314 -1.54 7.67 22.81
N ILE A 315 -0.85 8.61 23.48
CA ILE A 315 -1.28 10.02 23.53
C ILE A 315 -1.36 10.60 22.12
N ARG A 316 -0.28 10.48 21.32
CA ARG A 316 -0.23 11.02 19.96
C ARG A 316 -1.34 10.45 19.08
N LEU A 317 -1.64 9.16 19.23
CA LEU A 317 -2.73 8.53 18.49
C LEU A 317 -4.11 8.97 18.95
N GLY A 318 -4.33 9.16 20.25
CA GLY A 318 -5.57 9.73 20.78
C GLY A 318 -5.85 11.09 20.15
N SER A 319 -4.86 12.00 20.17
CA SER A 319 -4.96 13.31 19.55
C SER A 319 -5.21 13.24 18.03
N LEU A 320 -4.55 12.31 17.33
CA LEU A 320 -4.78 12.13 15.89
C LEU A 320 -6.23 11.71 15.60
N ILE A 321 -6.77 10.76 16.37
CA ILE A 321 -8.17 10.30 16.17
C ILE A 321 -9.15 11.43 16.47
N GLU A 322 -8.91 12.24 17.50
CA GLU A 322 -9.72 13.43 17.80
C GLU A 322 -9.74 14.41 16.62
N VAL A 323 -8.57 14.76 16.08
CA VAL A 323 -8.48 15.67 14.91
C VAL A 323 -9.23 15.10 13.70
N ILE A 324 -9.09 13.80 13.41
CA ILE A 324 -9.81 13.19 12.29
C ILE A 324 -11.33 13.20 12.58
N SER A 325 -11.75 12.93 13.82
CA SER A 325 -13.16 12.97 14.24
C SER A 325 -13.77 14.36 14.04
N GLU A 326 -13.05 15.41 14.43
CA GLU A 326 -13.47 16.80 14.26
C GLU A 326 -13.58 17.20 12.79
N CYS A 327 -12.60 16.81 11.98
CA CYS A 327 -12.63 17.03 10.53
C CYS A 327 -13.84 16.35 9.89
N TYR A 328 -14.15 15.12 10.31
CA TYR A 328 -15.31 14.39 9.80
C TYR A 328 -16.63 15.04 10.25
N ALA A 329 -16.74 15.43 11.51
CA ALA A 329 -17.92 16.14 12.01
C ALA A 329 -18.12 17.49 11.28
N ALA A 330 -17.04 18.20 10.94
CA ALA A 330 -17.10 19.40 10.11
C ALA A 330 -17.58 19.10 8.69
N GLN A 331 -17.08 18.04 8.04
CA GLN A 331 -17.53 17.61 6.72
C GLN A 331 -19.00 17.20 6.71
N LEU A 332 -19.47 16.49 7.75
CA LEU A 332 -20.86 16.07 7.86
C LEU A 332 -21.79 17.27 8.06
N ARG A 333 -21.42 18.23 8.93
CA ARG A 333 -22.13 19.50 9.08
C ARG A 333 -22.21 20.27 7.76
N ALA A 334 -21.08 20.41 7.07
CA ALA A 334 -21.04 21.06 5.76
C ALA A 334 -21.92 20.37 4.71
N ARG A 335 -22.08 19.04 4.75
CA ARG A 335 -23.00 18.31 3.85
C ARG A 335 -24.47 18.52 4.20
N LEU A 336 -24.79 18.60 5.50
CA LEU A 336 -26.16 18.87 5.96
C LEU A 336 -26.56 20.32 5.69
N ASP A 337 -25.63 21.26 5.83
CA ASP A 337 -25.85 22.68 5.56
C ASP A 337 -25.88 22.98 4.04
N ASN A 338 -25.24 22.15 3.23
CA ASN A 338 -25.24 22.27 1.77
C ASN A 338 -26.41 21.52 1.12
N GLU A 339 -27.57 22.18 1.08
CA GLU A 339 -28.36 22.24 -0.16
C GLU A 339 -27.66 23.07 -1.27
N THR A 340 -26.47 23.63 -1.00
CA THR A 340 -25.74 24.53 -1.91
C THR A 340 -24.24 24.19 -2.06
N GLY A 341 -23.90 22.99 -2.55
CA GLY A 341 -22.73 22.80 -3.43
C GLY A 341 -21.32 23.24 -3.00
N VAL A 342 -20.99 23.46 -1.72
CA VAL A 342 -19.62 23.82 -1.32
C VAL A 342 -18.75 22.57 -1.13
N GLN A 343 -17.66 22.53 -1.92
CA GLN A 343 -16.60 21.53 -1.89
C GLN A 343 -15.80 21.66 -0.57
N CYS A 344 -16.04 20.77 0.40
CA CYS A 344 -15.42 20.84 1.72
C CYS A 344 -13.96 20.34 1.71
N CYS A 345 -13.08 21.14 2.32
CA CYS A 345 -11.63 21.10 2.48
C CYS A 345 -10.87 19.76 2.31
N THR A 346 -10.06 19.69 1.25
CA THR A 346 -8.84 18.86 1.13
C THR A 346 -7.68 19.35 2.01
N LEU A 347 -7.76 20.57 2.56
CA LEU A 347 -6.69 21.19 3.36
C LEU A 347 -6.35 20.45 4.65
N GLY A 348 -7.34 19.82 5.32
CA GLY A 348 -7.07 19.05 6.55
C GLY A 348 -6.28 17.77 6.30
N VAL A 349 -6.48 17.12 5.16
CA VAL A 349 -5.76 15.88 4.80
C VAL A 349 -4.30 16.18 4.48
N ASN A 350 -3.99 17.32 3.85
CA ASN A 350 -2.62 17.71 3.55
C ASN A 350 -1.81 18.04 4.81
N GLU A 351 -2.40 18.74 5.80
CA GLU A 351 -1.73 18.96 7.08
C GLU A 351 -1.55 17.65 7.88
N LEU A 352 -2.53 16.73 7.82
CA LEU A 352 -2.41 15.40 8.41
C LEU A 352 -1.34 14.52 7.71
N CYS A 353 -1.17 14.67 6.38
CA CYS A 353 -0.11 14.00 5.63
C CYS A 353 1.28 14.57 5.97
N LYS A 354 1.41 15.90 6.07
CA LYS A 354 2.66 16.54 6.55
C LYS A 354 3.01 16.11 7.97
N GLU A 355 2.02 15.99 8.84
CA GLU A 355 2.21 15.50 10.21
C GLU A 355 2.62 14.01 10.22
N ARG A 356 2.06 13.20 9.31
CA ARG A 356 2.49 11.80 9.10
C ARG A 356 3.96 11.71 8.66
N GLU A 357 4.39 12.56 7.73
CA GLU A 357 5.78 12.63 7.28
C GLU A 357 6.73 13.06 8.40
N ARG A 358 6.33 14.08 9.18
CA ARG A 358 7.08 14.54 10.36
C ARG A 358 7.24 13.43 11.41
N LEU A 359 6.15 12.72 11.72
CA LEU A 359 6.15 11.65 12.72
C LEU A 359 6.86 10.38 12.25
N GLY A 360 6.80 10.06 10.95
CA GLY A 360 7.51 8.92 10.36
C GLY A 360 9.03 9.07 10.38
N GLN A 361 9.54 10.29 10.24
CA GLN A 361 10.97 10.59 10.30
C GLN A 361 11.56 10.41 11.71
N GLU A 362 10.82 10.77 12.76
CA GLU A 362 11.30 10.66 14.14
C GLU A 362 11.50 9.20 14.59
N VAL A 363 10.61 8.29 14.19
CA VAL A 363 10.63 6.87 14.61
C VAL A 363 11.78 6.09 13.99
N HIS A 364 12.30 6.49 12.83
CA HIS A 364 13.44 5.82 12.19
C HIS A 364 14.81 6.33 12.67
N THR A 365 14.85 7.45 13.40
CA THR A 365 16.11 8.05 13.89
C THR A 365 16.47 7.70 15.34
N SER A 366 15.62 6.95 16.04
CA SER A 366 15.81 6.50 17.45
C SER A 366 15.82 4.99 17.56
#